data_AF-A0A3B9MTH2-F1
#
_entry.id   AF-A0A3B9MTH2-F1
#
_cell.length_a   1.000
_cell.length_b   1.000
_cell.length_c   1.000
_cell.angle_alpha   90.00
_cell.angle_beta   90.00
_cell.angle_gamma   90.00
#
_symmetry.space_group_name_H-M   'P 1'
#
loop_
_entity.id
_entity.type
_entity.pdbx_description
1 polymer ?
#
loop_
_entity_poly.entity_id
_entity_poly.type
_entity_poly.pdbx_seq_one_letter_code
_entity_poly.pdbx_strand_id
1 'polypeptide(L)' 'MSGINNIMQSKLNAAKNIPDKSLDEIAKEVIRGNYGNGEERKKKLAEAGYDYAQVQARVNELMKK' A
#
# COMPACT_ATOMS: atom_id res chain seq x y z
N MET A 1 6.61 -41.27 0.50
CA MET A 1 6.41 -40.49 1.74
C MET A 1 7.57 -39.52 1.91
N SER A 2 7.30 -38.37 2.53
CA SER A 2 8.20 -37.23 2.76
C SER A 2 8.44 -36.39 1.50
N GLY A 3 7.94 -35.18 1.35
CA GLY A 3 7.43 -34.24 2.34
C GLY A 3 7.96 -32.85 1.97
N ILE A 4 7.19 -32.13 1.15
CA ILE A 4 7.00 -30.67 1.15
C ILE A 4 8.24 -29.84 1.53
N ASN A 5 9.10 -29.51 0.55
CA ASN A 5 10.02 -28.37 0.67
C ASN A 5 9.36 -27.14 0.03
N ASN A 6 8.48 -26.47 0.79
CA ASN A 6 8.00 -25.12 0.47
C ASN A 6 7.98 -24.22 1.72
N ILE A 7 9.12 -24.12 2.41
CA ILE A 7 9.25 -23.39 3.69
C ILE A 7 9.97 -22.03 3.51
N MET A 8 10.13 -21.56 2.26
CA MET A 8 10.70 -20.23 1.98
C MET A 8 9.67 -19.21 1.42
N GLN A 9 8.39 -19.57 1.32
CA GLN A 9 7.35 -18.64 0.83
C GLN A 9 6.48 -18.02 1.94
N SER A 10 6.51 -18.55 3.17
CA SER A 10 5.65 -18.06 4.27
C SER A 10 6.26 -16.92 5.11
N LYS A 11 7.57 -16.66 5.04
CA LYS A 11 8.23 -15.59 5.82
C LYS A 11 8.30 -14.22 5.14
N LEU A 12 7.82 -14.10 3.90
CA LEU A 12 7.64 -12.83 3.20
C LEU A 12 6.21 -12.26 3.31
N ASN A 13 5.26 -13.03 3.85
CA ASN A 13 3.84 -12.67 3.87
C ASN A 13 3.32 -12.14 5.22
N ALA A 14 4.17 -12.02 6.24
CA ALA A 14 3.74 -11.59 7.58
C ALA A 14 4.23 -10.18 7.98
N ALA A 15 5.15 -9.57 7.24
CA ALA A 15 5.75 -8.27 7.60
C ALA A 15 5.10 -7.05 6.92
N LYS A 16 3.98 -7.23 6.21
CA LYS A 16 3.29 -6.14 5.52
C LYS A 16 1.78 -6.33 5.47
N ASN A 17 1.18 -6.73 6.59
CA ASN A 17 -0.28 -6.71 6.74
C ASN A 17 -0.71 -5.51 7.59
N ILE A 18 -0.33 -4.31 7.15
CA ILE A 18 -1.21 -3.15 7.33
C ILE A 18 -2.30 -3.42 6.30
N PRO A 19 -3.58 -3.56 6.70
CA PRO A 19 -4.62 -4.12 5.85
C PRO A 19 -4.55 -3.50 4.47
N ASP A 20 -4.18 -4.34 3.49
CA ASP A 20 -3.94 -3.93 2.11
C ASP A 20 -5.16 -3.19 1.55
N LYS A 21 -6.37 -3.51 2.04
CA LYS A 21 -7.61 -2.78 1.78
C LYS A 21 -7.49 -1.28 2.05
N SER A 22 -7.01 -0.86 3.22
CA SER A 22 -6.97 0.56 3.58
C SER A 22 -5.96 1.34 2.73
N LEU A 23 -4.74 0.83 2.54
CA LEU A 23 -3.74 1.55 1.73
C LEU A 23 -4.08 1.54 0.23
N ASP A 24 -4.66 0.45 -0.29
CA ASP A 24 -5.04 0.32 -1.70
C ASP A 24 -6.27 1.17 -2.05
N GLU A 25 -7.24 1.28 -1.13
CA GLU A 25 -8.38 2.19 -1.25
C GLU A 25 -7.90 3.64 -1.29
N ILE A 26 -7.08 4.04 -0.31
CA ILE A 26 -6.50 5.37 -0.24
C ILE A 26 -5.69 5.67 -1.50
N ALA A 27 -4.82 4.75 -1.92
CA ALA A 27 -4.02 4.88 -3.14
C ALA A 27 -4.88 5.14 -4.39
N LYS A 28 -5.96 4.37 -4.57
CA LYS A 28 -6.93 4.57 -5.67
C LYS A 28 -7.62 5.92 -5.58
N GLU A 29 -8.04 6.33 -4.38
CA GLU A 29 -8.66 7.63 -4.18
C GLU A 29 -7.71 8.78 -4.49
N VAL A 30 -6.41 8.65 -4.17
CA VAL A 30 -5.46 9.67 -4.57
C VAL A 30 -5.26 9.69 -6.09
N ILE A 31 -5.19 8.53 -6.75
CA ILE A 31 -5.09 8.45 -8.21
C ILE A 31 -6.33 9.07 -8.87
N ARG A 32 -7.52 8.91 -8.26
CA ARG A 32 -8.77 9.56 -8.69
C ARG A 32 -8.78 11.08 -8.46
N GLY A 33 -7.88 11.60 -7.62
CA GLY A 33 -7.80 13.03 -7.28
C GLY A 33 -8.57 13.45 -6.03
N ASN A 34 -9.17 12.54 -5.26
CA ASN A 34 -9.91 12.89 -4.02
C ASN A 34 -9.03 13.57 -2.97
N TYR A 35 -7.74 13.23 -2.97
CA TYR A 35 -6.76 13.76 -2.04
C TYR A 35 -6.06 15.04 -2.54
N GLY A 36 -6.43 15.54 -3.72
CA GLY A 36 -5.72 16.65 -4.36
C GLY A 36 -4.34 16.26 -4.89
N ASN A 37 -3.60 17.23 -5.40
CA ASN A 37 -2.32 17.02 -6.09
C ASN A 37 -1.13 17.50 -5.24
N GLY A 38 -0.02 16.75 -5.29
CA GLY A 38 1.25 17.14 -4.65
C GLY A 38 1.18 17.18 -3.12
N GLU A 39 1.16 18.38 -2.55
CA GLU A 39 1.20 18.61 -1.09
C GLU A 39 -0.14 18.34 -0.40
N GLU A 40 -1.27 18.61 -1.05
CA GLU A 40 -2.59 18.41 -0.45
C GLU A 40 -2.82 16.94 -0.11
N ARG A 41 -2.37 16.06 -1.00
CA ARG A 41 -2.31 14.62 -0.78
C ARG A 41 -1.55 14.29 0.49
N LYS A 42 -0.33 14.82 0.62
CA LYS A 42 0.54 14.51 1.76
C LYS A 42 -0.11 14.96 3.06
N LYS A 43 -0.77 16.12 3.06
CA LYS A 43 -1.45 16.68 4.23
C LYS A 43 -2.68 15.86 4.62
N LYS A 44 -3.57 15.52 3.68
CA LYS A 44 -4.75 14.67 3.94
C LYS A 44 -4.37 13.27 4.44
N LEU A 45 -3.34 12.68 3.85
CA LEU A 45 -2.82 11.37 4.30
C LEU A 45 -2.25 11.46 5.71
N ALA A 46 -1.48 12.50 6.01
CA ALA A 46 -0.94 12.73 7.36
C ALA A 46 -2.03 13.04 8.39
N GLU A 47 -3.04 13.83 8.04
CA GLU A 47 -4.21 14.13 8.90
C GLU A 47 -5.03 12.87 9.20
N ALA A 48 -5.14 11.97 8.24
CA ALA A 48 -5.78 10.66 8.42
C ALA A 48 -4.86 9.62 9.11
N GLY A 49 -3.62 9.99 9.45
CA GLY A 49 -2.67 9.10 10.12
C GLY A 49 -2.05 8.02 9.22
N TYR A 50 -2.17 8.16 7.90
CA TYR A 50 -1.56 7.24 6.94
C TYR A 50 -0.11 7.62 6.64
N ASP A 51 0.70 6.58 6.42
CA ASP A 51 2.09 6.75 6.01
C ASP A 51 2.18 7.08 4.52
N TYR A 52 2.59 8.32 4.21
CA TYR A 52 2.73 8.81 2.84
C TYR A 52 3.63 7.92 1.99
N ALA A 53 4.73 7.40 2.56
CA ALA A 53 5.68 6.59 1.80
C ALA A 53 5.03 5.28 1.33
N GLN A 54 4.21 4.67 2.19
CA GLN A 54 3.48 3.46 1.84
C GLN A 54 2.40 3.73 0.78
N VAL A 55 1.62 4.79 0.94
CA VAL A 55 0.59 5.19 -0.03
C VAL A 55 1.23 5.50 -1.38
N GLN A 56 2.33 6.26 -1.40
CA GLN A 56 3.04 6.60 -2.63
C GLN A 56 3.63 5.36 -3.32
N ALA A 57 4.19 4.42 -2.56
CA ALA A 57 4.67 3.15 -3.12
C ALA A 57 3.53 2.41 -3.83
N ARG A 58 2.38 2.26 -3.18
CA ARG A 58 1.18 1.63 -3.79
C ARG A 58 0.69 2.36 -5.02
N VAL A 59 0.69 3.69 -4.99
CA VAL A 59 0.27 4.52 -6.13
C VAL A 59 1.20 4.34 -7.33
N ASN A 60 2.51 4.31 -7.08
CA ASN A 60 3.49 4.05 -8.11
C ASN A 60 3.35 2.63 -8.69
N GLU A 61 3.05 1.63 -7.84
CA GLU A 61 2.73 0.27 -8.28
C GLU A 61 1.47 0.23 -9.16
N LEU A 62 0.42 0.97 -8.80
CA LEU A 62 -0.83 1.06 -9.55
C LEU A 62 -0.69 1.81 -10.88
N MET A 63 0.15 2.85 -10.95
CA MET A 63 0.39 3.64 -12.16
C MET A 63 1.38 3.00 -13.15
N LYS A 64 2.22 2.06 -12.71
CA LYS A 64 3.20 1.38 -13.58
C LYS A 64 2.62 0.28 -14.47
N LYS A 65 1.29 0.11 -14.49
CA LYS A 65 0.59 -0.91 -15.27
C LYS A 65 -0.06 -0.31 -16.50
#